data_AF-A0A0F9HRJ1-F1
#
_entry.id   AF-A0A0F9HRJ1-F1
#
_cell.length_a   1.000
_cell.length_b   1.000
_cell.length_c   1.000
_cell.angle_alpha   90.00
_cell.angle_beta   90.00
_cell.angle_gamma   90.00
#
_symmetry.space_group_name_H-M   'P 1'
#
loop_
_entity.id
_entity.type
_entity.pdbx_description
1 polymer ?
#
loop_
_entity_poly.entity_id
_entity_poly.type
_entity_poly.pdbx_seq_one_letter_code
_entity_poly.pdbx_strand_id
1 'polypeptide(L)'
;MVKAKEPGIELDSVIQEGSEDEPSIGAMTITSAGYTKVYDTRTGIDSTINNNNLRAVLKKKRLDGSIVFELEQTVIPTPGAFKCLLHKEDPNRKHYDDIGLAVCPKGNLASPYQVRRHMEKRHKTEWGAIESERIDAEKQEDRAFQRTLMEKAIGNPVEEKAPLYVSDKEKE
;
A
#
# COMPACT_ATOMS: atom_id res chain seq x y z
N MET A 1 -18.12 -12.19 19.63
CA MET A 1 -17.80 -10.79 20.02
C MET A 1 -17.07 -10.84 21.36
N VAL A 2 -15.74 -10.68 21.33
CA VAL A 2 -14.94 -10.66 22.56
C VAL A 2 -15.04 -9.25 23.13
N LYS A 3 -15.88 -9.06 24.16
CA LYS A 3 -15.93 -7.81 24.93
C LYS A 3 -14.57 -7.62 25.59
N ALA A 4 -13.87 -6.55 25.25
CA ALA A 4 -12.68 -6.12 25.98
C ALA A 4 -13.10 -5.76 27.41
N LYS A 5 -12.36 -6.27 28.39
CA LYS A 5 -12.59 -6.07 29.82
C LYS A 5 -12.55 -4.56 30.13
N GLU A 6 -13.63 -4.07 30.75
CA GLU A 6 -13.77 -2.68 31.17
C GLU A 6 -12.75 -2.37 32.28
N PRO A 7 -11.98 -1.27 32.21
CA PRO A 7 -11.12 -0.89 33.33
C PRO A 7 -11.96 -0.13 34.37
N GLY A 8 -12.17 -0.79 35.51
CA GLY A 8 -12.57 -0.13 36.74
C GLY A 8 -11.44 0.78 37.24
N ILE A 9 -11.81 1.78 38.04
CA ILE A 9 -10.87 2.65 38.73
C ILE A 9 -10.24 1.81 39.85
N GLU A 10 -9.01 1.34 39.68
CA GLU A 10 -8.19 0.85 40.79
C GLU A 10 -7.43 2.06 41.36
N LEU A 11 -7.94 2.57 42.48
CA LEU A 11 -7.20 3.47 43.36
C LEU A 11 -6.13 2.63 44.06
N ASP A 12 -4.96 2.50 43.43
CA ASP A 12 -3.83 1.87 44.10
C ASP A 12 -2.62 2.80 44.20
N SER A 13 -2.09 2.82 45.42
CA SER A 13 -0.85 3.41 45.92
C SER A 13 -0.69 4.95 45.97
N VAL A 14 -0.83 5.48 47.18
CA VAL A 14 -0.10 6.69 47.63
C VAL A 14 1.39 6.33 47.63
N ILE A 15 2.20 7.04 46.82
CA ILE A 15 3.62 6.69 46.63
C ILE A 15 4.52 7.25 47.75
N GLN A 16 4.07 8.24 48.52
CA GLN A 16 4.76 8.70 49.75
C GLN A 16 3.85 9.57 50.63
N GLU A 17 3.65 9.24 51.91
CA GLU A 17 3.11 10.17 52.91
C GLU A 17 4.23 11.12 53.36
N GLY A 18 4.06 12.42 53.13
CA GLY A 18 5.04 13.44 53.54
C GLY A 18 4.86 13.85 55.00
N SER A 19 5.96 14.03 55.73
CA SER A 19 6.01 14.74 57.00
C SER A 19 5.98 16.26 56.80
N GLU A 20 5.66 17.02 57.87
CA GLU A 20 5.21 18.43 57.90
C GLU A 20 6.03 19.50 57.14
N ASP A 21 7.20 19.19 56.57
CA ASP A 21 8.09 20.15 55.88
C ASP A 21 8.36 19.86 54.39
N GLU A 22 7.77 18.84 53.76
CA GLU A 22 7.93 18.59 52.32
C GLU A 22 6.60 18.46 51.55
N PRO A 23 6.42 19.15 50.41
CA PRO A 23 5.18 19.06 49.63
C PRO A 23 5.05 17.68 48.98
N SER A 24 3.90 17.03 49.20
CA SER A 24 3.55 15.76 48.56
C SER A 24 3.51 15.88 47.04
N ILE A 25 4.29 15.06 46.32
CA ILE A 25 4.23 14.96 44.86
C ILE A 25 3.16 13.94 44.49
N GLY A 26 2.00 14.41 44.04
CA GLY A 26 0.98 13.55 43.44
C GLY A 26 1.33 13.22 41.99
N ALA A 27 1.55 11.95 41.66
CA ALA A 27 1.66 11.50 40.28
C ALA A 27 0.24 11.41 39.67
N MET A 28 -0.10 12.34 38.78
CA MET A 28 -1.36 12.33 38.05
C MET A 28 -1.28 11.33 36.89
N THR A 29 -1.78 10.11 37.07
CA THR A 29 -1.86 9.12 36.00
C THR A 29 -3.09 9.40 35.13
N ILE A 30 -2.84 9.80 33.87
CA ILE A 30 -3.90 9.98 32.86
C ILE A 30 -4.37 8.60 32.43
N THR A 31 -5.52 8.17 32.93
CA THR A 31 -6.24 6.99 32.42
C THR A 31 -6.64 7.28 30.98
N SER A 32 -6.15 6.47 30.03
CA SER A 32 -6.37 6.75 28.61
C SER A 32 -7.86 6.75 28.31
N ALA A 33 -8.38 7.90 27.86
CA ALA A 33 -9.73 7.97 27.34
C ALA A 33 -9.86 6.95 26.20
N GLY A 34 -10.81 6.02 26.34
CA GLY A 34 -10.98 4.87 25.45
C GLY A 34 -11.13 5.25 23.97
N TYR A 35 -11.21 4.24 23.11
CA TYR A 35 -11.37 4.44 21.67
C TYR A 35 -12.80 4.10 21.23
N THR A 36 -13.42 5.00 20.46
CA THR A 36 -14.72 4.80 19.83
C THR A 36 -14.57 4.75 18.31
N LYS A 37 -15.32 3.86 17.66
CA LYS A 37 -15.41 3.81 16.20
C LYS A 37 -16.45 4.80 15.70
N VAL A 38 -16.07 5.59 14.70
CA VAL A 38 -16.95 6.46 13.93
C VAL A 38 -16.92 6.06 12.46
N TYR A 39 -18.01 6.25 11.75
CA TYR A 39 -18.18 5.88 10.35
C TYR A 39 -18.32 7.12 9.48
N ASP A 40 -17.67 7.15 8.32
CA ASP A 40 -17.88 8.21 7.33
C ASP A 40 -19.26 8.03 6.65
N THR A 41 -20.04 9.10 6.59
CA THR A 41 -21.43 9.09 6.11
C THR A 41 -21.59 8.79 4.61
N ARG A 42 -20.54 8.94 3.80
CA ARG A 42 -20.57 8.64 2.36
C ARG A 42 -19.95 7.30 2.03
N THR A 43 -18.85 6.96 2.69
CA THR A 43 -18.06 5.77 2.35
C THR A 43 -18.36 4.57 3.25
N GLY A 44 -18.93 4.79 4.43
CA GLY A 44 -19.20 3.73 5.41
C GLY A 44 -17.94 3.13 6.04
N ILE A 45 -16.78 3.73 5.81
CA ILE A 45 -15.48 3.24 6.33
C ILE A 45 -15.35 3.64 7.81
N ASP A 46 -14.90 2.69 8.64
CA ASP A 46 -14.70 2.92 10.07
C ASP A 46 -13.36 3.61 10.36
N SER A 47 -13.38 4.54 11.31
CA SER A 47 -12.20 5.21 11.86
C SER A 47 -12.25 5.09 13.38
N THR A 48 -11.16 4.58 13.97
CA THR A 48 -11.05 4.47 15.42
C THR A 48 -10.43 5.75 15.98
N ILE A 49 -11.18 6.45 16.82
CA ILE A 49 -10.76 7.74 17.39
C ILE A 49 -10.73 7.68 18.91
N ASN A 50 -9.86 8.48 19.52
CA ASN A 50 -9.84 8.66 20.96
C ASN A 50 -11.11 9.42 21.41
N ASN A 51 -11.74 8.98 22.50
CA ASN A 51 -12.97 9.56 23.05
C ASN A 51 -12.86 11.05 23.36
N ASN A 52 -11.68 11.54 23.75
CA ASN A 52 -11.45 12.97 23.98
C ASN A 52 -11.72 13.79 22.71
N ASN A 53 -11.47 13.22 21.54
CA ASN A 53 -11.66 13.88 20.24
C ASN A 53 -13.04 13.64 19.63
N LEU A 54 -13.86 12.75 20.19
CA LEU A 54 -15.15 12.34 19.62
C LEU A 54 -16.07 13.52 19.33
N ARG A 55 -16.23 14.43 20.30
CA ARG A 55 -17.08 15.62 20.15
C ARG A 55 -16.60 16.57 19.06
N ALA A 56 -15.29 16.70 18.88
CA ALA A 56 -14.70 17.55 17.84
C ALA A 56 -14.85 16.91 16.45
N VAL A 57 -14.70 15.59 16.36
CA VAL A 57 -14.82 14.84 15.11
C VAL A 57 -16.25 14.82 14.59
N LEU A 58 -17.25 14.58 15.47
CA LEU A 58 -18.67 14.58 15.08
C LEU A 58 -19.20 15.94 14.62
N LYS A 59 -18.52 17.04 15.00
CA LYS A 59 -18.87 18.39 14.53
C LYS A 59 -18.29 18.74 13.15
N LYS A 60 -17.41 17.90 12.58
CA LYS A 60 -16.80 18.17 11.28
C LYS A 60 -17.86 18.12 10.18
N LYS A 61 -17.96 19.23 9.46
CA LYS A 61 -18.83 19.38 8.29
C LYS A 61 -17.99 19.41 7.02
N ARG A 62 -18.54 18.89 5.93
CA ARG A 62 -17.97 19.00 4.59
C ARG A 62 -18.28 20.38 3.99
N LEU A 63 -17.69 20.68 2.84
CA LEU A 63 -17.97 21.88 2.05
C LEU A 63 -19.47 22.01 1.72
N ASP A 64 -20.16 20.88 1.55
CA ASP A 64 -21.59 20.81 1.26
C ASP A 64 -22.49 20.97 2.50
N GLY A 65 -21.91 21.19 3.69
CA GLY A 65 -22.65 21.35 4.96
C GLY A 65 -23.09 20.03 5.63
N SER A 66 -22.92 18.88 4.96
CA SER A 66 -23.19 17.55 5.53
C SER A 66 -22.16 17.15 6.59
N ILE A 67 -22.60 16.31 7.55
CA ILE A 67 -21.73 15.78 8.62
C ILE A 67 -20.81 14.71 8.03
N VAL A 68 -19.52 14.76 8.40
CA VAL A 68 -18.52 13.84 7.87
C VAL A 68 -18.58 12.47 8.56
N PHE A 69 -18.81 12.44 9.88
CA PHE A 69 -18.73 11.23 10.69
C PHE A 69 -20.00 11.01 11.53
N GLU A 70 -20.48 9.79 11.57
CA GLU A 70 -21.59 9.31 12.41
C GLU A 70 -21.14 8.16 13.32
N LEU A 71 -21.89 7.93 14.41
CA LEU A 71 -21.64 6.81 15.32
C LEU A 71 -22.22 5.49 14.80
N GLU A 72 -23.27 5.58 13.99
CA GLU A 72 -23.94 4.44 13.39
C GLU A 72 -23.46 4.24 11.96
N GLN A 73 -23.39 2.98 11.53
CA GLN A 73 -22.97 2.64 10.17
C GLN A 73 -24.18 2.74 9.24
N THR A 74 -24.43 3.94 8.72
CA THR A 74 -25.55 4.21 7.81
C THR A 74 -25.33 3.65 6.40
N VAL A 75 -24.06 3.62 5.94
CA VAL A 75 -23.69 3.15 4.61
C VAL A 75 -22.84 1.89 4.72
N ILE A 76 -23.20 0.86 3.95
CA ILE A 76 -22.40 -0.37 3.83
C ILE A 76 -21.26 -0.08 2.84
N PRO A 77 -19.98 -0.20 3.25
CA PRO A 77 -18.86 0.06 2.36
C PRO A 77 -18.85 -0.95 1.22
N THR A 78 -18.71 -0.47 -0.02
CA THR A 78 -18.57 -1.35 -1.18
C THR A 78 -17.31 -2.20 -1.01
N PRO A 79 -17.41 -3.54 -0.97
CA PRO A 79 -16.24 -4.39 -0.91
C PRO A 79 -15.40 -4.15 -2.15
N GLY A 80 -14.08 -4.04 -1.97
CA GLY A 80 -13.18 -3.92 -3.09
C GLY A 80 -13.31 -5.13 -4.02
N ALA A 81 -13.30 -4.90 -5.33
CA ALA A 81 -13.48 -5.97 -6.32
C ALA A 81 -12.19 -6.75 -6.62
N PHE A 82 -11.03 -6.23 -6.20
CA PHE A 82 -9.74 -6.76 -6.60
C PHE A 82 -9.25 -7.83 -5.63
N LYS A 83 -8.80 -8.94 -6.21
CA LYS A 83 -8.19 -10.06 -5.49
C LYS A 83 -6.68 -9.83 -5.39
N CYS A 84 -6.07 -10.43 -4.38
CA CYS A 84 -4.61 -10.51 -4.30
C CYS A 84 -4.05 -11.32 -5.49
N LEU A 85 -2.84 -11.02 -5.94
CA LEU A 85 -2.13 -11.80 -6.97
C LEU A 85 -1.94 -13.26 -6.56
N LEU A 86 -1.79 -13.53 -5.26
CA LEU A 86 -1.66 -14.87 -4.70
C LEU A 86 -3.01 -15.52 -4.36
N HIS A 87 -4.12 -14.96 -4.83
CA HIS A 87 -5.44 -15.51 -4.57
C HIS A 87 -5.65 -16.84 -5.31
N LYS A 88 -6.48 -17.73 -4.74
CA LYS A 88 -6.77 -19.05 -5.33
C LYS A 88 -7.35 -18.97 -6.75
N GLU A 89 -8.05 -17.89 -7.04
CA GLU A 89 -8.75 -17.64 -8.30
C GLU A 89 -7.96 -16.74 -9.26
N ASP A 90 -6.71 -16.43 -8.95
CA ASP A 90 -5.85 -15.67 -9.86
C ASP A 90 -5.47 -16.54 -11.08
N PRO A 91 -5.47 -15.99 -12.31
CA PRO A 91 -5.09 -16.74 -13.52
C PRO A 91 -3.68 -17.35 -13.44
N ASN A 92 -2.75 -16.67 -12.77
CA ASN A 92 -1.37 -17.12 -12.65
C ASN A 92 -1.15 -18.01 -11.42
N ARG A 93 -2.21 -18.46 -10.75
CA ARG A 93 -2.10 -19.26 -9.52
C ARG A 93 -1.25 -20.51 -9.71
N LYS A 94 -1.41 -21.21 -10.84
CA LYS A 94 -0.65 -22.43 -11.14
C LYS A 94 0.86 -22.17 -11.17
N HIS A 95 1.27 -21.10 -11.83
CA HIS A 95 2.68 -20.68 -11.89
C HIS A 95 3.23 -20.39 -10.49
N TYR A 96 2.47 -19.67 -9.67
CA TYR A 96 2.86 -19.37 -8.30
C TYR A 96 2.90 -20.61 -7.40
N ASP A 97 2.02 -21.59 -7.60
CA ASP A 97 2.06 -22.89 -6.93
C ASP A 97 3.32 -23.68 -7.31
N ASP A 98 3.70 -23.68 -8.60
CA ASP A 98 4.90 -24.35 -9.10
C ASP A 98 6.20 -23.75 -8.51
N ILE A 99 6.22 -22.44 -8.26
CA ILE A 99 7.32 -21.72 -7.58
C ILE A 99 7.24 -21.89 -6.04
N GLY A 100 6.14 -22.42 -5.50
CA GLY A 100 5.96 -22.68 -4.07
C GLY A 100 5.46 -21.48 -3.25
N LEU A 101 4.79 -20.51 -3.88
CA LEU A 101 4.22 -19.35 -3.20
C LEU A 101 2.87 -19.67 -2.53
N ALA A 102 2.69 -19.23 -1.29
CA ALA A 102 1.47 -19.51 -0.51
C ALA A 102 0.20 -18.87 -1.11
N VAL A 103 -0.98 -19.41 -0.76
CA VAL A 103 -2.29 -18.84 -1.14
C VAL A 103 -2.66 -17.70 -0.18
N CYS A 104 -3.08 -16.57 -0.73
CA CYS A 104 -3.68 -15.48 0.05
C CYS A 104 -5.22 -15.47 -0.09
N PRO A 105 -5.99 -15.48 1.01
CA PRO A 105 -7.45 -15.42 0.96
C PRO A 105 -8.00 -13.99 0.70
N LYS A 106 -7.14 -12.99 0.54
CA LYS A 106 -7.57 -11.58 0.43
C LYS A 106 -8.18 -11.33 -0.96
N GLY A 107 -9.51 -11.17 -0.98
CA GLY A 107 -10.29 -10.93 -2.20
C GLY A 107 -10.99 -9.57 -2.28
N ASN A 108 -10.80 -8.69 -1.28
CA ASN A 108 -11.61 -7.47 -1.11
C ASN A 108 -10.80 -6.15 -1.19
N LEU A 109 -9.83 -6.07 -2.09
CA LEU A 109 -8.98 -4.88 -2.26
C LEU A 109 -9.69 -3.86 -3.17
N ALA A 110 -9.67 -2.58 -2.79
CA ALA A 110 -10.49 -1.57 -3.46
C ALA A 110 -9.91 -1.09 -4.80
N SER A 111 -8.59 -1.20 -5.00
CA SER A 111 -7.92 -0.77 -6.23
C SER A 111 -6.67 -1.60 -6.52
N PRO A 112 -6.17 -1.60 -7.78
CA PRO A 112 -4.91 -2.25 -8.14
C PRO A 112 -3.72 -1.73 -7.32
N TYR A 113 -3.72 -0.44 -6.98
CA TYR A 113 -2.71 0.13 -6.09
C TYR A 113 -2.72 -0.51 -4.70
N GLN A 114 -3.91 -0.80 -4.15
CA GLN A 114 -4.02 -1.50 -2.88
C GLN A 114 -3.56 -2.96 -3.00
N VAL A 115 -3.74 -3.62 -4.15
CA VAL A 115 -3.16 -4.94 -4.43
C VAL A 115 -1.64 -4.87 -4.33
N ARG A 116 -1.01 -3.92 -5.03
CA ARG A 116 0.45 -3.75 -4.98
C ARG A 116 0.95 -3.46 -3.57
N ARG A 117 0.33 -2.51 -2.88
CA ARG A 117 0.68 -2.17 -1.49
C ARG A 117 0.44 -3.34 -0.52
N HIS A 118 -0.56 -4.18 -0.78
CA HIS A 118 -0.80 -5.38 0.01
C HIS A 118 0.31 -6.40 -0.20
N MET A 119 0.73 -6.63 -1.45
CA MET A 119 1.87 -7.49 -1.76
C MET A 119 3.16 -6.97 -1.10
N GLU A 120 3.51 -5.71 -1.31
CA GLU A 120 4.71 -5.09 -0.74
C GLU A 120 4.79 -5.20 0.80
N LYS A 121 3.65 -5.09 1.49
CA LYS A 121 3.61 -5.04 2.97
C LYS A 121 3.35 -6.39 3.63
N ARG A 122 2.49 -7.24 3.05
CA ARG A 122 2.07 -8.51 3.67
C ARG A 122 2.77 -9.72 3.05
N HIS A 123 3.14 -9.64 1.78
CA HIS A 123 3.78 -10.70 1.01
C HIS A 123 5.13 -10.22 0.48
N LYS A 124 5.95 -9.62 1.36
CA LYS A 124 7.18 -8.94 0.96
C LYS A 124 8.15 -9.88 0.24
N THR A 125 8.25 -11.12 0.71
CA THR A 125 9.15 -12.13 0.14
C THR A 125 8.66 -12.63 -1.20
N GLU A 126 7.38 -12.98 -1.28
CA GLU A 126 6.74 -13.47 -2.51
C GLU A 126 6.69 -12.37 -3.57
N TRP A 127 6.42 -11.13 -3.16
CA TRP A 127 6.51 -9.96 -4.03
C TRP A 127 7.93 -9.77 -4.58
N GLY A 128 8.96 -9.97 -3.75
CA GLY A 128 10.35 -9.94 -4.20
C GLY A 128 10.65 -10.97 -5.27
N ALA A 129 10.13 -12.20 -5.12
CA ALA A 129 10.29 -13.26 -6.12
C ALA A 129 9.60 -12.91 -7.45
N ILE A 130 8.33 -12.51 -7.39
CA ILE A 130 7.55 -12.11 -8.57
C ILE A 130 8.20 -10.92 -9.28
N GLU A 131 8.66 -9.92 -8.53
CA GLU A 131 9.31 -8.74 -9.11
C GLU A 131 10.66 -9.09 -9.72
N SER A 132 11.43 -10.01 -9.12
CA SER A 132 12.69 -10.48 -9.69
C SER A 132 12.49 -11.21 -11.01
N GLU A 133 11.47 -12.07 -11.10
CA GLU A 133 11.10 -12.76 -12.35
C GLU A 133 10.69 -11.76 -13.44
N ARG A 134 9.90 -10.74 -13.07
CA ARG A 134 9.48 -9.67 -13.98
C ARG A 134 10.68 -8.91 -14.55
N ILE A 135 11.61 -8.51 -13.68
CA ILE A 135 12.84 -7.80 -14.07
C ILE A 135 13.72 -8.67 -14.97
N ASP A 136 13.83 -9.97 -14.67
CA ASP A 136 14.66 -10.88 -15.46
C ASP A 136 14.03 -11.18 -16.82
N ALA A 137 12.70 -11.27 -16.92
CA ALA A 137 11.97 -11.37 -18.17
C ALA A 137 12.19 -10.12 -19.04
N GLU A 138 12.01 -8.92 -18.49
CA GLU A 138 12.24 -7.64 -19.19
C GLU A 138 13.68 -7.56 -19.74
N LYS A 139 14.68 -7.93 -18.92
CA LYS A 139 16.09 -7.98 -19.37
C LYS A 139 16.34 -9.00 -20.48
N GLN A 140 15.66 -10.15 -20.46
CA GLN A 140 15.81 -11.18 -21.49
C GLN A 140 15.20 -10.71 -22.82
N GLU A 141 14.04 -10.06 -22.77
CA GLU A 141 13.39 -9.44 -23.93
C GLU A 141 14.26 -8.34 -24.53
N ASP A 142 14.83 -7.46 -23.71
CA ASP A 142 15.75 -6.40 -24.17
C ASP A 142 16.99 -6.98 -24.87
N ARG A 143 17.61 -8.01 -24.28
CA ARG A 143 18.75 -8.69 -24.91
C ARG A 143 18.36 -9.38 -26.22
N ALA A 144 17.17 -9.97 -26.27
CA ALA A 144 16.67 -10.58 -27.50
C ALA A 144 16.44 -9.51 -28.58
N PHE A 145 15.81 -8.40 -28.22
CA PHE A 145 15.60 -7.27 -29.13
C PHE A 145 16.92 -6.71 -29.65
N GLN A 146 17.90 -6.46 -28.77
CA GLN A 146 19.24 -6.00 -29.16
C GLN A 146 19.95 -6.96 -30.11
N ARG A 147 19.87 -8.28 -29.86
CA ARG A 147 20.41 -9.29 -30.79
C ARG A 147 19.76 -9.20 -32.16
N THR A 148 18.43 -9.12 -32.23
CA THR A 148 17.72 -9.01 -33.52
C THR A 148 18.04 -7.71 -34.27
N LEU A 149 18.24 -6.60 -33.54
CA LEU A 149 18.62 -5.32 -34.14
C LEU A 149 20.04 -5.39 -34.72
N MET A 150 20.99 -6.00 -33.98
CA MET A 150 22.38 -6.16 -34.41
C MET A 150 22.51 -7.10 -35.60
N GLU A 151 21.76 -8.21 -35.63
CA GLU A 151 21.70 -9.12 -36.78
C GLU A 151 21.21 -8.40 -38.04
N LYS A 152 20.17 -7.57 -37.92
CA LYS A 152 19.66 -6.77 -39.04
C LYS A 152 20.63 -5.67 -39.49
N ALA A 153 21.38 -5.09 -38.56
CA ALA A 153 22.39 -4.07 -38.86
C ALA A 153 23.62 -4.66 -39.58
N ILE A 154 24.03 -5.89 -39.23
CA ILE A 154 25.15 -6.60 -39.88
C ILE A 154 24.74 -7.15 -41.26
N GLY A 155 23.47 -7.51 -41.45
CA GLY A 155 22.95 -8.06 -42.71
C GLY A 155 22.71 -7.05 -43.84
N ASN A 156 22.76 -5.74 -43.57
CA ASN A 156 22.67 -4.71 -44.61
C ASN A 156 24.08 -4.27 -45.01
N PRO A 157 24.63 -4.70 -46.17
CA PRO A 157 25.82 -4.07 -46.70
C PRO A 157 25.48 -2.60 -46.98
N VAL A 158 26.19 -1.71 -46.31
CA VAL A 158 26.20 -0.29 -46.68
C VAL A 158 26.76 -0.24 -48.09
N GLU A 159 25.91 -0.03 -49.09
CA GLU A 159 26.37 0.36 -50.42
C GLU A 159 27.04 1.73 -50.27
N GLU A 160 28.34 1.75 -49.99
CA GLU A 160 29.18 2.92 -50.21
C GLU A 160 29.24 3.18 -51.71
N LYS A 161 28.24 3.89 -52.24
CA LYS A 161 28.40 4.58 -53.52
C LYS A 161 29.45 5.67 -53.30
N ALA A 162 30.67 5.36 -53.71
CA ALA A 162 31.79 6.31 -53.72
C ALA A 162 31.33 7.63 -54.36
N PRO A 163 31.64 8.79 -53.75
CA PRO A 163 31.22 10.07 -54.31
C PRO A 163 31.84 10.27 -55.69
N LEU A 164 30.98 10.40 -56.69
CA LEU A 164 31.30 10.71 -58.09
C LEU A 164 31.83 12.15 -58.21
N TYR A 165 33.07 12.43 -57.84
CA TYR A 165 33.80 13.56 -58.43
C TYR A 165 35.30 13.56 -58.08
N VAL A 166 36.18 13.22 -59.03
CA VAL A 166 37.43 13.95 -59.31
C VAL A 166 37.88 13.61 -60.74
N SER A 167 37.45 14.40 -61.73
CA SER A 167 38.24 14.59 -62.97
C SER A 167 37.64 15.68 -63.84
N ASP A 168 37.88 16.94 -63.49
CA ASP A 168 37.95 18.02 -64.48
C ASP A 168 39.27 18.77 -64.26
N LYS A 169 40.36 18.19 -64.78
CA LYS A 169 41.55 18.96 -65.16
C LYS A 169 41.47 19.14 -66.66
N GLU A 170 41.00 20.31 -67.07
CA GLU A 170 41.12 20.78 -68.45
C GLU A 170 42.61 20.74 -68.84
N LYS A 171 42.91 19.97 -69.89
CA LYS A 171 44.13 20.11 -70.68
C LYS A 171 43.76 20.97 -71.89
N GLU A 172 44.18 22.22 -71.88
CA GLU A 172 44.83 22.92 -73.01
C GLU A 172 45.47 24.22 -72.53
#